data_AF-A0A7X3FN07-F1
#
_entry.id   AF-A0A7X3FN07-F1
#
_cell.length_a   1.000
_cell.length_b   1.000
_cell.length_c   1.000
_cell.angle_alpha   90.00
_cell.angle_beta   90.00
_cell.angle_gamma   90.00
#
_symmetry.space_group_name_H-M   'P 1'
#
loop_
_entity.id
_entity.type
_entity.pdbx_description
1 polymer ?
#
loop_
_entity_poly.entity_id
_entity_poly.type
_entity_poly.pdbx_seq_one_letter_code
_entity_poly.pdbx_strand_id
1 'polypeptide(L)' 'LTNRDGYQVYRSNPERCKSCSFLNQCTESKDFKKRVSRHIWADYLEEAEHLRHTERNKRIYSKRKE' A
#
# COMPACT_ATOMS: atom_id res chain seq x y z
N LEU A 1 1.75 -14.56 -0.55
CA LEU A 1 2.43 -15.00 -1.80
C LEU A 1 2.81 -13.75 -2.58
N THR A 2 4.10 -13.53 -2.75
CA THR A 2 4.63 -12.45 -3.57
C THR A 2 4.82 -12.98 -4.99
N ASN A 3 4.35 -12.26 -6.01
CA ASN A 3 4.57 -12.65 -7.41
C ASN A 3 6.01 -12.31 -7.85
N ARG A 4 6.39 -12.72 -9.08
CA ARG A 4 7.71 -12.44 -9.67
C ARG A 4 8.02 -10.94 -9.75
N ASP A 5 6.97 -10.12 -9.83
CA ASP A 5 7.05 -8.66 -9.92
C ASP A 5 7.06 -7.96 -8.55
N GLY A 6 7.15 -8.71 -7.43
CA GLY A 6 7.26 -8.13 -6.10
C GLY A 6 5.94 -7.65 -5.47
N TYR A 7 4.79 -8.07 -5.99
CA TYR A 7 3.47 -7.73 -5.44
C TYR A 7 2.90 -8.82 -4.56
N GLN A 8 2.38 -8.42 -3.40
CA GLN A 8 1.53 -9.24 -2.55
C GLN A 8 0.06 -8.87 -2.77
N VAL A 9 -0.78 -9.89 -2.94
CA VAL A 9 -2.23 -9.72 -3.09
C VAL A 9 -2.95 -10.14 -1.82
N TYR A 10 -3.65 -9.19 -1.22
CA TYR A 10 -4.50 -9.38 -0.06
C TYR A 10 -5.95 -9.54 -0.51
N ARG A 11 -6.69 -10.41 0.17
CA ARG A 11 -8.09 -10.71 -0.12
C ARG A 11 -8.89 -10.61 1.16
N SER A 12 -10.02 -9.89 1.11
CA SER A 12 -10.95 -9.86 2.23
C SER A 12 -11.75 -11.16 2.35
N ASN A 13 -12.30 -11.41 3.53
CA ASN A 13 -13.20 -12.54 3.75
C ASN A 13 -14.59 -12.21 3.15
N PRO A 14 -15.08 -12.99 2.16
CA PRO A 14 -16.34 -12.72 1.49
C PRO A 14 -17.55 -12.76 2.44
N GLU A 15 -17.57 -13.67 3.42
CA GLU A 15 -18.71 -13.78 4.35
C GLU A 15 -18.85 -12.55 5.25
N ARG A 16 -17.73 -11.93 5.61
CA ARG A 16 -17.72 -10.66 6.34
C ARG A 16 -18.09 -9.47 5.44
N CYS A 17 -17.72 -9.53 4.16
CA CYS A 17 -17.96 -8.44 3.22
C CYS A 17 -19.40 -8.40 2.71
N LYS A 18 -20.10 -9.53 2.56
CA LYS A 18 -21.51 -9.59 2.13
C LYS A 18 -22.43 -8.75 3.00
N SER A 19 -22.20 -8.71 4.31
CA SER A 19 -23.00 -7.94 5.27
C SER A 19 -22.47 -6.52 5.52
N CYS A 20 -21.46 -6.07 4.77
CA CYS A 20 -20.85 -4.76 4.97
C CYS A 20 -21.72 -3.67 4.34
N SER A 21 -22.13 -2.67 5.12
CA SER A 21 -22.90 -1.51 4.65
C SER A 21 -22.17 -0.69 3.58
N PHE A 22 -20.85 -0.72 3.58
CA PHE A 22 -20.00 0.00 2.63
C PHE A 22 -19.55 -0.87 1.45
N LEU A 23 -20.11 -2.06 1.26
CA LEU A 23 -19.70 -3.00 0.22
C LEU A 23 -19.61 -2.33 -1.17
N ASN A 24 -20.66 -1.61 -1.57
CA ASN A 24 -20.75 -0.94 -2.87
C ASN A 24 -19.69 0.16 -3.07
N GLN A 25 -19.23 0.80 -1.99
CA GLN A 25 -18.14 1.80 -2.05
C GLN A 25 -16.75 1.14 -1.98
N CYS A 26 -16.68 -0.07 -1.43
CA CYS A 26 -15.45 -0.75 -1.09
C CYS A 26 -14.94 -1.67 -2.21
N THR A 27 -15.84 -2.38 -2.90
CA THR A 27 -15.53 -3.25 -4.04
C THR A 27 -16.76 -3.57 -4.87
N GLU A 28 -16.63 -3.56 -6.21
CA GLU A 28 -17.68 -3.98 -7.15
C GLU A 28 -17.56 -5.47 -7.53
N SER A 29 -16.76 -6.24 -6.79
CA SER A 29 -16.51 -7.65 -7.12
C SER A 29 -17.73 -8.52 -6.86
N LYS A 30 -18.11 -9.32 -7.86
CA LYS A 30 -19.27 -10.24 -7.77
C LYS A 30 -19.14 -11.32 -6.70
N ASP A 31 -17.91 -11.64 -6.30
CA ASP A 31 -17.60 -12.63 -5.26
C ASP A 31 -17.50 -12.03 -3.85
N PHE A 32 -17.84 -10.75 -3.68
CA PHE A 32 -17.76 -10.01 -2.42
C PHE A 32 -16.35 -9.98 -1.81
N LYS A 33 -15.30 -10.18 -2.62
CA LYS A 33 -13.90 -10.11 -2.17
C LYS A 33 -13.22 -8.84 -2.67
N LYS A 34 -12.81 -8.00 -1.71
CA LYS A 34 -11.88 -6.92 -1.99
C LYS A 34 -10.50 -7.51 -2.25
N ARG A 35 -9.91 -7.17 -3.38
CA ARG A 35 -8.52 -7.51 -3.73
C ARG A 35 -7.69 -6.24 -3.65
N VAL A 36 -6.60 -6.29 -2.89
CA VAL A 36 -5.64 -5.19 -2.78
C VAL A 36 -4.27 -5.75 -3.11
N SER A 37 -3.57 -5.15 -4.08
CA SER A 37 -2.19 -5.47 -4.39
C SER A 37 -1.27 -4.40 -3.82
N ARG A 38 -0.23 -4.81 -3.09
CA ARG A 38 0.80 -3.91 -2.58
C ARG A 38 2.18 -4.43 -2.94
N HIS A 39 3.05 -3.55 -3.39
CA HIS A 39 4.45 -3.88 -3.65
C HIS A 39 5.20 -4.13 -2.34
N ILE A 40 6.13 -5.08 -2.29
CA ILE A 40 6.91 -5.39 -1.07
C ILE A 40 7.74 -4.21 -0.55
N TRP A 41 8.16 -3.32 -1.46
CA TRP A 41 8.90 -2.10 -1.10
C TRP A 41 7.99 -0.90 -0.78
N ALA A 42 6.66 -1.03 -0.88
CA ALA A 42 5.77 0.12 -0.72
C ALA A 42 5.90 0.79 0.66
N ASP A 43 5.96 -0.01 1.74
CA ASP A 43 6.17 0.51 3.10
C ASP A 43 7.50 1.26 3.23
N TYR A 44 8.57 0.71 2.65
CA TYR A 44 9.89 1.34 2.68
C TYR A 44 9.96 2.63 1.86
N LEU A 45 9.26 2.68 0.72
CA LEU A 45 9.16 3.90 -0.11
C LEU A 45 8.34 4.98 0.58
N GLU A 46 7.24 4.61 1.24
CA GLU A 46 6.41 5.52 2.03
C GLU A 46 7.19 6.10 3.21
N GLU A 47 7.95 5.27 3.94
CA GLU A 47 8.84 5.72 5.01
C GLU A 47 9.96 6.61 4.47
N ALA A 48 10.60 6.24 3.36
CA ALA A 48 11.63 7.06 2.73
C ALA A 48 11.10 8.44 2.31
N GLU A 49 9.88 8.50 1.78
CA GLU A 49 9.22 9.77 1.41
C GLU A 49 8.88 10.60 2.64
N HIS A 50 8.33 10.00 3.70
CA HIS A 50 8.09 10.68 4.97
C HIS A 50 9.40 11.26 5.54
N LEU A 51 10.44 10.44 5.58
CA LEU A 51 11.77 10.82 6.06
C LEU A 51 12.40 11.93 5.21
N ARG A 52 12.16 11.98 3.89
CA ARG A 52 12.69 13.01 2.99
C ARG A 52 12.32 14.43 3.42
N HIS A 53 11.15 14.60 4.05
CA HIS A 53 10.66 15.91 4.49
C HIS A 53 11.23 16.37 5.83
N THR A 54 11.90 15.48 6.58
CA THR A 54 12.51 15.82 7.87
C THR A 54 13.69 16.77 7.70
N GLU A 55 13.88 17.65 8.67
CA GLU A 55 14.97 18.64 8.67
C GLU A 55 16.35 17.98 8.60
N ARG A 56 16.53 16.86 9.33
CA ARG A 56 17.77 16.07 9.29
C ARG A 56 18.09 15.61 7.87
N ASN A 57 17.12 15.01 7.17
CA ASN A 57 17.37 14.49 5.84
C ASN A 57 17.51 15.60 4.81
N LYS A 58 16.75 16.70 4.90
CA LYS A 58 16.96 17.89 4.05
C LYS A 58 18.41 18.38 4.13
N ARG A 59 18.99 18.46 5.33
CA ARG A 59 20.41 18.83 5.56
C ARG A 59 21.40 17.81 5.01
N ILE A 60 21.07 16.52 5.04
CA ILE A 60 21.93 15.47 4.46
C ILE A 60 21.87 15.54 2.92
N TYR A 61 20.68 15.68 2.35
CA TYR A 61 20.47 15.75 0.91
C TYR A 61 21.06 17.02 0.29
N SER A 62 21.08 18.15 1.01
CA SER A 62 21.71 19.39 0.51
C SER A 62 23.20 19.23 0.26
N LYS A 63 23.89 18.33 0.98
CA LYS A 63 25.32 18.03 0.78
C LYS A 63 25.62 17.23 -0.48
N ARG A 64 24.61 16.68 -1.18
CA ARG A 64 24.81 15.93 -2.43
C ARG A 64 25.04 16.84 -3.66
N LYS A 65 24.99 18.16 -3.47
CA LYS A 65 25.23 19.15 -4.53
C LYS A 65 26.69 19.63 -4.59
N GLU A 66 27.57 19.06 -3.77
CA GLU A 66 29.03 19.19 -3.89
C GLU A 66 29.58 18.16 -4.88
#